data_AF-A0A7J7MTR0-F1
#
_entry.id   AF-A0A7J7MTR0-F1
#
_cell.length_a   1.000
_cell.length_b   1.000
_cell.length_c   1.000
_cell.angle_alpha   90.00
_cell.angle_beta   90.00
_cell.angle_gamma   90.00
#
_symmetry.space_group_name_H-M   'P 1'
#
loop_
_entity.id
_entity.type
_entity.pdbx_description
1 polymer ?
#
loop_
_entity_poly.entity_id
_entity_poly.type
_entity_poly.pdbx_seq_one_letter_code
_entity_poly.pdbx_strand_id
1 'polypeptide(L)'
;MYAVTLSSALFLLEKHAMAVSVAAVGVILGWSFSVLAVLPLTCYCLKKRFKQVFVSAAATSLVVLALPVLADYYYYRKWTSSVFNLLIYNVMGGGESHLYGTEGPLYYLRNGLNNFNFCFILALLFLGVLPITKKKYSPDLLVVVSPIYIWLAFMSLHPHKEERSETFQTSFYMIVFSISSLIKEIEVLVLKG
;
A
#
# COMPACT_ATOMS: atom_id res chain seq x y z
N MET A 1 3.63 -6.35 -3.55
CA MET A 1 4.09 -5.41 -4.59
C MET A 1 3.18 -5.38 -5.83
N TYR A 2 3.17 -6.42 -6.68
CA TYR A 2 2.38 -6.41 -7.94
C TYR A 2 0.87 -6.21 -7.76
N ALA A 3 0.28 -6.86 -6.75
CA ALA A 3 -1.15 -6.70 -6.45
C ALA A 3 -1.52 -5.25 -6.05
N VAL A 4 -0.63 -4.56 -5.32
CA VAL A 4 -0.85 -3.17 -4.92
C VAL A 4 -0.81 -2.25 -6.14
N THR A 5 0.16 -2.43 -7.04
CA THR A 5 0.22 -1.69 -8.32
C THR A 5 -0.99 -1.96 -9.21
N LEU A 6 -1.39 -3.23 -9.35
CA LEU A 6 -2.56 -3.62 -10.13
C LEU A 6 -3.86 -3.05 -9.55
N SER A 7 -3.99 -3.05 -8.22
CA SER A 7 -5.11 -2.40 -7.51
C SER A 7 -5.20 -0.92 -7.86
N SER A 8 -4.08 -0.19 -7.80
CA SER A 8 -4.03 1.23 -8.16
C SER A 8 -4.38 1.47 -9.63
N ALA A 9 -3.94 0.59 -10.54
CA ALA A 9 -4.34 0.66 -11.94
C ALA A 9 -5.85 0.44 -12.14
N LEU A 10 -6.43 -0.57 -11.49
CA LEU A 10 -7.87 -0.84 -11.52
C LEU A 10 -8.68 0.30 -10.92
N PHE A 11 -8.14 0.96 -9.89
CA PHE A 11 -8.74 2.15 -9.30
C PHE A 11 -8.81 3.31 -10.31
N LEU A 12 -7.71 3.61 -11.00
CA LEU A 12 -7.70 4.64 -12.05
C LEU A 12 -8.59 4.30 -13.25
N LEU A 13 -8.85 3.00 -13.49
CA LEU A 13 -9.80 2.52 -14.49
C LEU A 13 -11.26 2.49 -13.98
N GLU A 14 -11.55 3.12 -12.83
CA GLU A 14 -12.89 3.18 -12.21
C GLU A 14 -13.49 1.80 -11.85
N LYS A 15 -12.65 0.75 -11.79
CA LYS A 15 -13.05 -0.63 -11.42
C LYS A 15 -12.90 -0.85 -9.93
N HIS A 16 -13.60 -0.07 -9.10
CA HIS A 16 -13.45 -0.04 -7.64
C HIS A 16 -13.54 -1.42 -6.95
N ALA A 17 -14.47 -2.28 -7.36
CA ALA A 17 -14.66 -3.59 -6.76
C ALA A 17 -13.46 -4.52 -7.01
N MET A 18 -12.93 -4.53 -8.23
CA MET A 18 -11.73 -5.30 -8.57
C MET A 18 -10.50 -4.70 -7.90
N ALA A 19 -10.38 -3.37 -7.82
CA ALA A 19 -9.27 -2.71 -7.16
C ALA A 19 -9.13 -3.19 -5.71
N VAL A 20 -10.20 -3.12 -4.92
CA VAL A 20 -10.17 -3.56 -3.51
C VAL A 20 -10.00 -5.08 -3.37
N SER A 21 -10.57 -5.86 -4.29
CA SER A 21 -10.40 -7.33 -4.28
C SER A 21 -8.93 -7.72 -4.49
N VAL A 22 -8.26 -7.10 -5.48
CA VAL A 22 -6.83 -7.32 -5.73
C VAL A 22 -5.98 -6.77 -4.58
N ALA A 23 -6.36 -5.64 -3.98
CA ALA A 23 -5.72 -5.13 -2.78
C ALA A 23 -5.78 -6.15 -1.63
N ALA A 24 -6.94 -6.77 -1.39
CA ALA A 24 -7.12 -7.81 -0.37
C ALA A 24 -6.19 -9.01 -0.62
N VAL A 25 -6.08 -9.49 -1.85
CA VAL A 25 -5.11 -10.54 -2.23
C VAL A 25 -3.68 -10.12 -1.86
N GLY A 26 -3.30 -8.89 -2.20
CA GLY A 26 -1.96 -8.35 -1.93
C GLY A 26 -1.63 -8.21 -0.44
N VAL A 27 -2.63 -7.89 0.38
CA VAL A 27 -2.46 -7.76 1.84
C VAL A 27 -2.41 -9.12 2.52
N ILE A 28 -3.25 -10.06 2.10
CA ILE A 28 -3.38 -11.38 2.74
C ILE A 28 -2.24 -12.31 2.35
N LEU A 29 -1.93 -12.42 1.04
CA LEU A 29 -0.87 -13.31 0.56
C LEU A 29 0.51 -12.65 0.56
N GLY A 30 0.55 -11.32 0.49
CA GLY A 30 1.77 -10.56 0.58
C GLY A 30 2.08 -10.22 2.03
N TRP A 31 2.48 -8.96 2.23
CA TRP A 31 2.86 -8.46 3.54
C TRP A 31 1.70 -7.70 4.18
N SER A 32 1.35 -8.05 5.41
CA SER A 32 0.19 -7.49 6.13
C SER A 32 0.24 -5.97 6.27
N PHE A 33 1.42 -5.38 6.48
CA PHE A 33 1.57 -3.91 6.56
C PHE A 33 1.36 -3.19 5.22
N SER A 34 1.26 -3.92 4.10
CA SER A 34 0.80 -3.35 2.83
C SER A 34 -0.62 -2.79 2.92
N VAL A 35 -1.37 -3.13 3.98
CA VAL A 35 -2.67 -2.53 4.30
C VAL A 35 -2.59 -1.01 4.34
N LEU A 36 -1.50 -0.43 4.90
CA LEU A 36 -1.30 1.02 4.95
C LEU A 36 -1.25 1.63 3.56
N ALA A 37 -0.74 0.87 2.59
CA ALA A 37 -0.61 1.32 1.22
C ALA A 37 -1.97 1.35 0.52
N VAL A 38 -2.80 0.32 0.71
CA VAL A 38 -4.10 0.22 0.04
C VAL A 38 -5.24 0.89 0.82
N LEU A 39 -5.00 1.36 2.04
CA LEU A 39 -6.02 1.93 2.93
C LEU A 39 -6.73 3.15 2.32
N PRO A 40 -6.03 4.19 1.81
CA PRO A 40 -6.70 5.36 1.24
C PRO A 40 -7.58 5.00 0.04
N LEU A 41 -7.05 4.14 -0.84
CA LEU A 41 -7.74 3.59 -2.01
C LEU A 41 -9.00 2.83 -1.62
N THR A 42 -8.90 1.97 -0.61
CA THR A 42 -10.01 1.14 -0.13
C THR A 42 -11.12 2.01 0.47
N CYS A 43 -10.76 2.96 1.32
CA CYS A 43 -11.71 3.93 1.91
C CYS A 43 -12.44 4.73 0.82
N TYR A 44 -11.71 5.20 -0.19
CA TYR A 44 -12.29 5.93 -1.31
C TYR A 44 -13.27 5.06 -2.12
N CYS A 45 -12.86 3.84 -2.48
CA CYS A 45 -13.69 2.89 -3.23
C CYS A 45 -14.96 2.51 -2.47
N LEU A 46 -14.86 2.24 -1.17
CA LEU A 46 -16.01 1.94 -0.30
C LEU A 46 -16.98 3.11 -0.22
N LYS A 47 -16.48 4.35 -0.12
CA LYS A 47 -17.31 5.56 -0.12
C LYS A 47 -18.09 5.74 -1.43
N LYS A 48 -17.51 5.35 -2.57
CA LYS A 48 -18.15 5.44 -3.89
C LYS A 48 -19.20 4.35 -4.12
N ARG A 49 -18.89 3.09 -3.83
CA ARG A 49 -19.76 1.93 -4.13
C ARG A 49 -19.70 0.86 -3.04
N PHE A 50 -20.22 1.18 -1.85
CA PHE A 50 -20.12 0.31 -0.66
C PHE A 50 -20.52 -1.15 -0.91
N LYS A 51 -21.77 -1.43 -1.31
CA LYS A 51 -22.28 -2.80 -1.45
C LYS A 51 -21.42 -3.66 -2.39
N GLN A 52 -21.12 -3.14 -3.58
CA GLN A 52 -20.38 -3.87 -4.60
C GLN A 52 -18.94 -4.16 -4.15
N VAL A 53 -18.27 -3.13 -3.61
CA VAL A 53 -16.87 -3.22 -3.15
C VAL A 53 -16.75 -4.10 -1.92
N PHE A 54 -17.65 -3.95 -0.95
CA PHE A 54 -17.63 -4.74 0.28
C PHE A 54 -17.86 -6.22 0.00
N VAL A 55 -18.87 -6.56 -0.81
CA VAL A 55 -19.14 -7.97 -1.15
C VAL A 55 -17.99 -8.58 -1.93
N SER A 56 -17.42 -7.87 -2.92
CA SER A 56 -16.29 -8.40 -3.68
C SER A 56 -15.04 -8.58 -2.81
N ALA A 57 -14.75 -7.61 -1.94
CA ALA A 57 -13.62 -7.68 -1.01
C ALA A 57 -13.80 -8.81 0.01
N ALA A 58 -14.98 -8.94 0.62
CA ALA A 58 -15.27 -9.99 1.59
C ALA A 58 -15.19 -11.39 0.96
N ALA A 59 -15.78 -11.58 -0.22
CA ALA A 59 -15.70 -12.84 -0.96
C ALA A 59 -14.26 -13.19 -1.31
N THR A 60 -13.49 -12.22 -1.82
CA THR A 60 -12.08 -12.43 -2.17
C THR A 60 -11.25 -12.77 -0.93
N SER A 61 -11.40 -12.02 0.17
CA SER A 61 -10.69 -12.29 1.42
C SER A 61 -11.00 -13.69 1.95
N LEU A 62 -12.26 -14.12 1.91
CA LEU A 62 -12.67 -15.46 2.36
C LEU A 62 -12.01 -16.56 1.53
N VAL A 63 -12.05 -16.43 0.19
CA VAL A 63 -11.44 -17.41 -0.73
C VAL A 63 -9.93 -17.47 -0.54
N VAL A 64 -9.28 -16.31 -0.44
CA VAL A 64 -7.83 -16.22 -0.32
C VAL A 64 -7.35 -16.75 1.03
N LEU A 65 -8.09 -16.49 2.12
CA LEU A 65 -7.75 -17.01 3.45
C LEU A 65 -8.04 -18.49 3.62
N ALA A 66 -8.96 -19.07 2.84
CA ALA A 66 -9.30 -20.48 2.96
C ALA A 66 -8.07 -21.38 2.74
N LEU A 67 -7.23 -21.08 1.74
CA LEU A 67 -6.06 -21.90 1.43
C LEU A 67 -5.02 -21.93 2.58
N PRO A 68 -4.53 -20.78 3.10
CA PRO A 68 -3.64 -20.77 4.27
C PRO A 68 -4.24 -21.45 5.50
N VAL A 69 -5.52 -21.18 5.81
CA VAL A 69 -6.17 -21.74 7.01
C VAL A 69 -6.30 -23.27 6.91
N LEU A 70 -6.63 -23.79 5.73
CA LEU A 70 -6.71 -25.23 5.50
C LEU A 70 -5.32 -25.88 5.57
N ALA A 71 -4.29 -25.22 5.04
CA ALA A 71 -2.92 -25.67 5.16
C ALA A 71 -2.48 -25.71 6.64
N ASP A 72 -2.72 -24.64 7.38
CA ASP A 72 -2.42 -24.55 8.80
C ASP A 72 -3.13 -25.67 9.59
N TYR A 73 -4.41 -25.90 9.32
CA TYR A 73 -5.15 -27.00 9.94
C TYR A 73 -4.56 -28.37 9.60
N TYR A 74 -4.18 -28.59 8.34
CA TYR A 74 -3.62 -29.86 7.89
C TYR A 74 -2.30 -30.21 8.60
N TYR A 75 -1.41 -29.23 8.73
CA TYR A 75 -0.09 -29.42 9.36
C TYR A 75 -0.13 -29.35 10.88
N TYR A 76 -0.81 -28.36 11.47
CA TYR A 76 -0.83 -28.16 12.92
C TYR A 76 -1.94 -28.96 13.64
N ARG A 77 -2.87 -29.56 12.90
CA ARG A 77 -4.05 -30.27 13.43
C ARG A 77 -4.89 -29.44 14.41
N LYS A 78 -4.79 -28.12 14.29
CA LYS A 78 -5.47 -27.13 15.14
C LYS A 78 -6.10 -26.09 14.23
N TRP A 79 -7.29 -25.64 14.58
CA TRP A 79 -7.90 -24.47 13.94
C TRP A 79 -7.12 -23.23 14.36
N THR A 80 -6.13 -22.89 13.53
CA THR A 80 -5.24 -21.73 13.68
C THR A 80 -5.01 -21.12 12.32
N SER A 81 -4.66 -19.83 12.30
CA SER A 81 -4.26 -19.15 11.08
C SER A 81 -2.95 -18.42 11.31
N SER A 82 -1.91 -18.83 10.59
CA SER A 82 -0.60 -18.19 10.55
C SER A 82 -0.72 -16.73 10.15
N VAL A 83 -1.58 -16.41 9.18
CA VAL A 83 -1.86 -15.03 8.73
C VAL A 83 -2.41 -14.17 9.88
N PHE A 84 -3.41 -14.66 10.62
CA PHE A 84 -3.95 -13.92 11.77
C PHE A 84 -2.97 -13.85 12.94
N ASN A 85 -2.24 -14.94 13.23
CA ASN A 85 -1.23 -14.95 14.29
C ASN A 85 -0.11 -13.96 14.00
N LEU A 86 0.32 -13.84 12.74
CA LEU A 86 1.30 -12.85 12.30
C LEU A 86 0.79 -11.41 12.51
N LEU A 87 -0.48 -11.15 12.19
CA LEU A 87 -1.10 -9.85 12.45
C LEU A 87 -1.15 -9.52 13.95
N ILE A 88 -1.60 -10.47 14.78
CA ILE A 88 -1.68 -10.30 16.23
C ILE A 88 -0.28 -10.04 16.80
N TYR A 89 0.72 -10.82 16.42
CA TYR A 89 2.10 -10.65 16.85
C TYR A 89 2.64 -9.25 16.55
N ASN A 90 2.36 -8.74 15.35
CA ASN A 90 2.84 -7.44 14.89
C ASN A 90 2.08 -6.24 15.48
N VAL A 91 0.81 -6.42 15.87
CA VAL A 91 -0.04 -5.32 16.39
C VAL A 91 -0.10 -5.30 17.92
N MET A 92 -0.28 -6.46 18.55
CA MET A 92 -0.41 -6.57 20.00
C MET A 92 0.95 -6.72 20.70
N GLY A 93 2.03 -6.91 19.94
CA GLY A 93 3.34 -7.23 20.47
C GLY A 93 3.43 -8.71 20.86
N GLY A 94 4.65 -9.24 20.85
CA GLY A 94 4.86 -10.66 21.15
C GLY A 94 6.31 -11.14 21.01
N GLY A 95 7.21 -10.32 20.48
CA GLY A 95 8.63 -10.63 20.45
C GLY A 95 9.51 -9.42 20.70
N GLU A 96 10.70 -9.70 21.19
CA GLU A 96 11.81 -8.77 21.37
C GLU A 96 12.19 -8.19 19.99
N SER A 97 11.59 -7.08 19.56
CA SER A 97 11.92 -6.46 18.26
C SER A 97 13.38 -5.96 18.19
N HIS A 98 14.11 -6.01 19.31
CA HIS A 98 15.50 -5.57 19.46
C HIS A 98 16.55 -6.51 18.84
N LEU A 99 16.15 -7.64 18.25
CA LEU A 99 17.07 -8.65 17.71
C LEU A 99 18.03 -8.11 16.63
N TYR A 100 17.62 -7.08 15.89
CA TYR A 100 18.41 -6.46 14.81
C TYR A 100 18.88 -5.03 15.11
N GLY A 101 18.76 -4.59 16.37
CA GLY A 101 19.11 -3.23 16.76
C GLY A 101 18.10 -2.17 16.30
N THR A 102 18.49 -0.90 16.43
CA THR A 102 17.61 0.26 16.16
C THR A 102 18.29 1.23 15.21
N GLU A 103 17.50 1.85 14.35
CA GLU A 103 18.01 2.69 13.27
C GLU A 103 17.66 4.16 13.44
N GLY A 104 18.56 5.03 12.98
CA GLY A 104 18.43 6.48 13.11
C GLY A 104 17.20 7.06 12.38
N PRO A 105 16.73 8.27 12.73
CA PRO A 105 15.53 8.87 12.13
C PRO A 105 15.61 9.03 10.61
N LEU A 106 16.82 9.18 10.06
CA LEU A 106 17.06 9.35 8.63
C LEU A 106 17.09 8.05 7.82
N TYR A 107 16.91 6.88 8.45
CA TYR A 107 17.01 5.58 7.80
C TYR A 107 16.15 5.47 6.53
N TYR A 108 14.83 5.73 6.63
CA TYR A 108 13.93 5.62 5.49
C TYR A 108 14.16 6.69 4.42
N LEU A 109 14.68 7.86 4.79
CA LEU A 109 15.07 8.88 3.82
C LEU A 109 16.29 8.42 3.00
N ARG A 110 17.32 7.90 3.68
CA ARG A 110 18.52 7.34 3.02
C ARG A 110 18.16 6.14 2.15
N ASN A 111 17.32 5.24 2.66
CA ASN A 111 16.86 4.07 1.93
C ASN A 111 16.02 4.47 0.70
N GLY A 112 15.17 5.49 0.82
CA GLY A 112 14.41 6.08 -0.27
C GLY A 112 15.25 6.66 -1.39
N LEU A 113 16.22 7.48 -1.02
CA LEU A 113 17.13 8.08 -1.97
C LEU A 113 17.98 7.00 -2.67
N ASN A 114 18.47 6.00 -1.93
CA ASN A 114 19.32 4.96 -2.51
C ASN A 114 18.55 4.02 -3.47
N ASN A 115 17.35 3.57 -3.08
CA ASN A 115 16.59 2.61 -3.90
C ASN A 115 15.89 3.27 -5.10
N PHE A 116 15.46 4.52 -4.96
CA PHE A 116 14.56 5.15 -5.92
C PHE A 116 15.07 6.48 -6.50
N ASN A 117 16.21 6.99 -6.02
CA ASN A 117 16.89 8.15 -6.56
C ASN A 117 15.91 9.34 -6.76
N PHE A 118 15.86 9.87 -7.98
CA PHE A 118 15.00 11.00 -8.35
C PHE A 118 13.51 10.72 -8.15
N CYS A 119 13.05 9.49 -8.34
CA CYS A 119 11.63 9.16 -8.16
C CYS A 119 11.16 9.45 -6.74
N PHE A 120 12.03 9.33 -5.74
CA PHE A 120 11.66 9.59 -4.34
C PHE A 120 11.53 11.07 -4.06
N ILE A 121 12.44 11.87 -4.62
CA ILE A 121 12.39 13.33 -4.52
C ILE A 121 11.09 13.84 -5.15
N LEU A 122 10.74 13.35 -6.35
CA LEU A 122 9.48 13.70 -7.01
C LEU A 122 8.26 13.30 -6.17
N ALA A 123 8.30 12.12 -5.56
CA ALA A 123 7.23 11.63 -4.70
C ALA A 123 6.98 12.54 -3.50
N LEU A 124 8.03 13.01 -2.85
CA LEU A 124 7.93 13.89 -1.69
C LEU A 124 7.41 15.28 -2.10
N LEU A 125 7.90 15.81 -3.22
CA LEU A 125 7.49 17.11 -3.76
C LEU A 125 6.05 17.13 -4.27
N PHE A 126 5.43 15.97 -4.50
CA PHE A 126 4.07 15.85 -5.02
C PHE A 126 3.04 16.69 -4.23
N LEU A 127 3.11 16.71 -2.89
CA LEU A 127 2.22 17.50 -2.05
C LEU A 127 2.31 19.01 -2.33
N GLY A 128 3.50 19.51 -2.70
CA GLY A 128 3.73 20.91 -3.08
C GLY A 128 3.27 21.24 -4.50
N VAL A 129 3.26 20.24 -5.41
CA VAL A 129 2.80 20.39 -6.80
C VAL A 129 1.27 20.31 -6.88
N LEU A 130 0.63 19.56 -5.98
CA LEU A 130 -0.82 19.34 -5.92
C LEU A 130 -1.68 20.63 -5.99
N PRO A 131 -1.39 21.71 -5.23
CA PRO A 131 -2.16 22.96 -5.30
C PRO A 131 -1.98 23.73 -6.62
N ILE A 132 -0.97 23.40 -7.42
CA ILE A 132 -0.70 23.99 -8.74
C ILE A 132 -1.52 23.24 -9.81
N THR A 133 -1.67 21.93 -9.67
CA THR A 133 -2.38 21.03 -10.61
C THR A 133 -3.89 20.90 -10.32
N LYS A 134 -4.61 22.00 -10.07
CA LYS A 134 -6.05 22.07 -9.69
C LYS A 134 -7.08 21.47 -10.68
N LYS A 135 -6.73 20.51 -11.55
CA LYS A 135 -7.66 19.89 -12.52
C LYS A 135 -8.34 18.64 -11.97
N LYS A 136 -9.49 18.35 -12.58
CA LYS A 136 -10.48 17.26 -12.45
C LYS A 136 -10.07 15.91 -11.78
N TYR A 137 -8.81 15.50 -11.79
CA TYR A 137 -8.30 14.24 -11.22
C TYR A 137 -7.50 14.40 -9.90
N SER A 138 -7.41 15.61 -9.34
CA SER A 138 -6.72 15.88 -8.06
C SER A 138 -7.08 14.93 -6.90
N PRO A 139 -8.35 14.53 -6.66
CA PRO A 139 -8.66 13.66 -5.53
C PRO A 139 -8.18 12.22 -5.74
N ASP A 140 -8.27 11.68 -6.95
CA ASP A 140 -7.87 10.30 -7.25
C ASP A 140 -6.35 10.16 -7.17
N LEU A 141 -5.61 11.15 -7.68
CA LEU A 141 -4.15 11.15 -7.60
C LEU A 141 -3.64 11.29 -6.15
N LEU A 142 -4.31 12.10 -5.33
CA LEU A 142 -4.02 12.21 -3.89
C LEU A 142 -4.22 10.85 -3.20
N VAL A 143 -5.28 10.11 -3.56
CA VAL A 143 -5.55 8.77 -3.02
C VAL A 143 -4.43 7.80 -3.36
N VAL A 144 -3.86 7.83 -4.57
CA VAL A 144 -2.78 6.90 -4.97
C VAL A 144 -1.41 7.32 -4.38
N VAL A 145 -1.16 8.61 -4.14
CA VAL A 145 0.12 9.08 -3.58
C VAL A 145 0.14 9.13 -2.05
N SER A 146 -0.99 9.40 -1.38
CA SER A 146 -1.10 9.47 0.09
C SER A 146 -0.47 8.29 0.86
N PRO A 147 -0.48 7.04 0.35
CA PRO A 147 0.24 5.92 0.93
C PRO A 147 1.70 6.17 1.31
N ILE A 148 2.47 6.94 0.52
CA ILE A 148 3.88 7.19 0.86
C ILE A 148 4.00 7.98 2.16
N TYR A 149 3.17 9.00 2.34
CA TYR A 149 3.22 9.87 3.50
C TYR A 149 2.73 9.14 4.75
N ILE A 150 1.65 8.38 4.62
CA ILE A 150 1.12 7.54 5.70
C ILE A 150 2.16 6.51 6.12
N TRP A 151 2.77 5.84 5.14
CA TRP A 151 3.78 4.83 5.40
C TRP A 151 5.03 5.41 6.04
N LEU A 152 5.56 6.51 5.50
CA LEU A 152 6.75 7.18 6.03
C LEU A 152 6.51 7.66 7.46
N ALA A 153 5.35 8.26 7.74
CA ALA A 153 4.99 8.69 9.08
C ALA A 153 4.89 7.50 10.04
N PHE A 154 4.11 6.48 9.68
CA PHE A 154 3.87 5.31 10.53
C PHE A 154 5.16 4.54 10.84
N MET A 155 5.99 4.30 9.81
CA MET A 155 7.21 3.51 9.97
C MET A 155 8.32 4.29 10.65
N SER A 156 8.39 5.61 10.47
CA SER A 156 9.40 6.44 11.15
C SER A 156 9.19 6.52 12.66
N LEU A 157 7.97 6.29 13.15
CA LEU A 157 7.66 6.20 14.58
C LEU A 157 8.20 4.93 15.23
N HIS A 158 8.51 3.90 14.44
CA HIS A 158 9.01 2.63 14.99
C HIS A 158 10.55 2.63 15.09
N PRO A 159 11.12 2.17 16.22
CA PRO A 159 12.57 2.13 16.43
C PRO A 159 13.28 1.06 15.58
N HIS A 160 12.62 -0.08 15.33
CA HIS A 160 13.16 -1.20 14.55
C HIS A 160 12.76 -1.08 13.08
N LYS A 161 13.67 -0.56 12.26
CA LYS A 161 13.35 -0.16 10.87
C LYS A 161 13.78 -1.19 9.85
N GLU A 162 14.80 -1.99 10.15
CA GLU A 162 15.39 -2.94 9.19
C GLU A 162 14.44 -4.07 8.79
N GLU A 163 13.72 -4.66 9.74
CA GLU A 163 12.76 -5.75 9.49
C GLU A 163 11.59 -5.36 8.58
N ARG A 164 11.37 -4.05 8.39
CA ARG A 164 10.16 -3.51 7.72
C ARG A 164 10.47 -2.84 6.39
N SER A 165 11.73 -2.85 5.96
CA SER A 165 12.23 -2.25 4.73
C SER A 165 11.55 -2.77 3.46
N GLU A 166 11.09 -4.02 3.44
CA GLU A 166 10.34 -4.57 2.29
C GLU A 166 8.97 -3.87 2.08
N THR A 167 8.37 -3.38 3.15
CA THR A 167 7.11 -2.61 3.08
C THR A 167 7.34 -1.25 2.41
N PHE A 168 8.54 -0.68 2.59
CA PHE A 168 8.92 0.58 1.94
C PHE A 168 8.91 0.43 0.42
N GLN A 169 9.49 -0.69 -0.05
CA GLN A 169 9.53 -1.03 -1.46
C GLN A 169 8.11 -1.11 -2.03
N THR A 170 7.18 -1.76 -1.31
CA THR A 170 5.79 -1.97 -1.76
C THR A 170 5.00 -0.67 -1.89
N SER A 171 5.14 0.26 -0.96
CA SER A 171 4.49 1.59 -1.03
C SER A 171 5.01 2.41 -2.21
N PHE A 172 6.25 2.17 -2.64
CA PHE A 172 6.91 2.97 -3.66
C PHE A 172 6.48 2.65 -5.10
N TYR A 173 6.10 1.41 -5.43
CA TYR A 173 5.64 1.10 -6.79
C TYR A 173 4.30 1.77 -7.15
N MET A 174 3.48 2.17 -6.17
CA MET A 174 2.32 3.02 -6.41
C MET A 174 2.71 4.45 -6.82
N ILE A 175 3.88 4.89 -6.42
CA ILE A 175 4.43 6.20 -6.74
C ILE A 175 4.93 6.20 -8.18
N VAL A 176 5.67 5.17 -8.63
CA VAL A 176 6.08 5.07 -10.05
C VAL A 176 4.86 5.09 -10.96
N PHE A 177 3.79 4.40 -10.57
CA PHE A 177 2.53 4.41 -11.30
C PHE A 177 1.81 5.78 -11.26
N SER A 178 1.80 6.44 -10.10
CA SER A 178 1.25 7.80 -9.94
C SER A 178 2.05 8.86 -10.71
N ILE A 179 3.38 8.77 -10.70
CA ILE A 179 4.30 9.65 -11.43
C ILE A 179 4.11 9.43 -12.95
N SER A 180 3.98 8.19 -13.41
CA SER A 180 3.65 7.92 -14.83
C SER A 180 2.31 8.53 -15.24
N SER A 181 1.33 8.49 -14.34
CA SER A 181 0.01 9.12 -14.56
C SER A 181 0.10 10.65 -14.57
N LEU A 182 0.92 11.24 -13.69
CA LEU A 182 1.19 12.69 -13.63
C LEU A 182 1.98 13.19 -14.85
N ILE A 183 2.98 12.43 -15.32
CA ILE A 183 3.76 12.76 -16.52
C ILE A 183 2.84 12.82 -17.75
N LYS A 184 1.93 11.85 -17.90
CA LYS A 184 0.91 11.88 -18.95
C LYS A 184 0.03 13.14 -18.88
N GLU A 185 -0.29 13.63 -17.68
CA GLU A 185 -1.06 14.87 -17.55
C GLU A 185 -0.25 16.12 -17.92
N ILE A 186 1.01 16.20 -17.50
CA ILE A 186 1.91 17.30 -17.88
C ILE A 186 2.08 17.33 -19.41
N GLU A 187 2.26 16.18 -20.03
CA GLU A 187 2.38 16.05 -21.49
C GLU A 187 1.09 16.51 -22.21
N VAL A 188 -0.08 16.12 -21.71
CA VAL A 188 -1.39 16.59 -22.25
C VAL A 188 -1.61 18.08 -22.03
N LEU A 189 -1.08 18.67 -20.96
CA LEU A 189 -1.15 20.12 -20.68
C LEU A 189 -0.20 20.92 -21.57
N VAL A 190 1.01 20.41 -21.81
CA VAL A 190 2.05 21.07 -22.63
C VAL A 190 1.73 20.96 -24.13
N LEU A 191 1.12 19.87 -24.59
CA LEU A 191 0.76 19.67 -26.01
C LEU A 191 -0.56 20.33 -26.42
N LYS A 192 -1.32 20.91 -25.48
CA LYS A 192 -2.60 21.60 -25.73
C LYS A 192 -2.56 23.11 -25.50
N GLY A 193 -1.39 23.67 -25.17
CA GLY A 193 -1.13 25.12 -25.17
C GLY A 193 -0.37 25.52 -26.42
#